data_AF-A0A376JWF5-F1
#
_entry.id   AF-A0A376JWF5-F1
#
_cell.length_a   1.000
_cell.length_b   1.000
_cell.length_c   1.000
_cell.angle_alpha   90.00
_cell.angle_beta   90.00
_cell.angle_gamma   90.00
#
_symmetry.space_group_name_H-M   'P 1'
#
loop_
_entity.id
_entity.type
_entity.pdbx_description
1 polymer ?
#
loop_
_entity_poly.entity_id
_entity_poly.type
_entity_poly.pdbx_seq_one_letter_code
_entity_poly.pdbx_strand_id
1 'polypeptide(L)' 'MISLPSGTRIWLIAGVTDMRKSFNGLGEQIQHVLDETPFSGHLFIFRG' A
#
# COMPACT_ATOMS: atom_id res chain seq x y z
N MET A 1 -5.73 -9.05 -17.20
CA MET A 1 -4.61 -8.22 -16.70
C MET A 1 -5.20 -6.91 -16.21
N ILE A 2 -4.71 -6.37 -15.08
CA ILE A 2 -5.12 -5.05 -14.60
C ILE A 2 -4.38 -3.98 -15.43
N SER A 3 -5.11 -3.01 -15.98
CA SER A 3 -4.50 -1.85 -16.65
C SER A 3 -4.20 -0.78 -15.61
N LEU A 4 -2.97 -0.25 -15.60
CA LEU A 4 -2.58 0.83 -14.71
C LEU A 4 -2.43 2.13 -15.50
N PRO A 5 -2.96 3.26 -15.02
CA PRO A 5 -2.71 4.57 -15.61
C PRO A 5 -1.21 4.88 -15.66
N SER A 6 -0.80 5.68 -16.65
CA SER A 6 0.57 6.20 -16.72
C SER A 6 0.88 7.03 -15.47
N GLY A 7 2.08 6.84 -14.91
CA GLY A 7 2.50 7.51 -13.66
C GLY A 7 2.08 6.81 -12.37
N THR A 8 1.42 5.64 -12.45
CA THR A 8 1.16 4.81 -11.26
C THR A 8 2.46 4.38 -10.61
N ARG A 9 2.66 4.74 -9.34
CA ARG A 9 3.75 4.21 -8.52
C ARG A 9 3.36 2.87 -7.91
N ILE A 10 4.32 1.96 -7.82
CA ILE A 10 4.18 0.67 -7.16
C ILE A 10 5.13 0.66 -5.97
N TRP A 11 4.59 0.46 -4.78
CA TRP A 11 5.33 0.38 -3.53
C TRP A 11 5.41 -1.08 -3.10
N LEU A 12 6.63 -1.55 -2.81
CA LEU A 12 6.84 -2.84 -2.18
C LEU A 12 7.19 -2.61 -0.70
N ILE A 13 6.27 -2.99 0.19
CA ILE A 13 6.45 -2.85 1.62
C ILE A 13 7.29 -4.03 2.11
N ALA A 14 8.60 -3.80 2.26
CA ALA A 14 9.57 -4.84 2.63
C ALA A 14 9.68 -5.08 4.15
N GLY A 15 8.93 -4.36 4.98
CA GLY A 15 8.90 -4.51 6.44
C GLY A 15 7.96 -5.61 6.92
N VAL A 16 8.02 -5.92 8.22
CA VAL A 16 7.06 -6.86 8.85
C VAL A 16 5.67 -6.24 8.81
N THR A 17 4.75 -6.92 8.12
CA THR A 17 3.37 -6.46 7.95
C THR A 17 2.41 -7.46 8.59
N ASP A 18 1.59 -6.99 9.52
CA ASP A 18 0.49 -7.80 10.05
C ASP A 18 -0.72 -7.73 9.11
N MET A 19 -0.83 -8.73 8.24
CA MET A 19 -1.94 -8.85 7.29
C MET A 19 -3.31 -9.06 7.97
N ARG A 20 -3.37 -9.36 9.27
CA ARG A 20 -4.64 -9.47 10.02
C ARG A 20 -5.34 -8.13 10.23
N LYS A 21 -4.62 -7.02 10.04
CA LYS A 21 -5.17 -5.65 10.14
C LYS A 21 -6.17 -5.31 9.04
N SER A 22 -6.30 -6.16 8.02
CA SER A 22 -7.19 -5.96 6.87
C SER A 22 -6.92 -4.63 6.15
N PHE A 23 -7.78 -4.25 5.21
CA PHE A 23 -7.57 -3.10 4.36
C PHE A 23 -7.43 -1.79 5.15
N ASN A 24 -8.33 -1.52 6.10
CA ASN A 24 -8.33 -0.27 6.85
C ASN A 24 -7.05 -0.12 7.69
N GLY A 25 -6.63 -1.17 8.42
CA GLY A 25 -5.44 -1.07 9.25
C GLY A 25 -4.13 -1.09 8.46
N LEU A 26 -4.11 -1.66 7.25
CA LEU A 26 -2.97 -1.50 6.32
C LEU A 26 -2.94 -0.09 5.71
N GLY A 27 -4.10 0.50 5.44
CA GLY A 27 -4.23 1.90 5.02
C GLY A 27 -3.66 2.87 6.06
N GLU A 28 -3.96 2.65 7.34
CA GLU A 28 -3.36 3.40 8.46
C GLU A 28 -1.83 3.28 8.48
N GLN A 29 -1.28 2.10 8.16
CA GLN A 29 0.18 1.94 8.07
C GLN A 29 0.78 2.73 6.90
N ILE A 30 0.11 2.79 5.75
CA ILE A 30 0.57 3.63 4.63
C ILE A 30 0.60 5.10 5.06
N GLN A 31 -0.46 5.58 5.71
CA GLN A 31 -0.56 6.96 6.15
C GLN A 31 0.45 7.32 7.26
N HIS A 32 0.54 6.49 8.30
CA HIS A 32 1.30 6.85 9.50
C HIS A 32 2.73 6.33 9.55
N VAL A 33 3.05 5.26 8.81
CA VAL A 33 4.41 4.67 8.81
C VAL A 33 5.18 5.10 7.56
N LEU A 34 4.51 5.14 6.41
CA LEU A 34 5.15 5.47 5.13
C LEU A 34 4.99 6.95 4.75
N ASP A 35 4.17 7.72 5.49
CA ASP A 35 3.81 9.11 5.18
C ASP A 35 3.29 9.30 3.74
N GLU A 36 2.51 8.31 3.28
CA GLU A 36 1.95 8.25 1.94
C GLU A 36 0.43 8.23 1.97
N THR A 37 -0.20 8.54 0.84
CA THR A 37 -1.67 8.59 0.74
C THR A 37 -2.25 7.23 0.32
N PRO A 38 -3.03 6.54 1.19
CA PRO A 38 -3.52 5.17 0.91
C PRO A 38 -4.45 5.07 -0.31
N PHE A 39 -5.12 6.18 -0.64
CA PHE A 39 -6.09 6.28 -1.74
C PHE A 39 -5.58 7.11 -2.94
N SER A 40 -4.25 7.21 -3.12
CA SER A 40 -3.61 7.93 -4.23
C SER A 40 -3.86 7.34 -5.62
N GLY A 41 -4.43 6.13 -5.72
CA GLY A 41 -4.45 5.37 -6.97
C GLY A 41 -3.10 4.69 -7.28
N HIS A 42 -2.15 4.74 -6.35
CA HIS A 42 -0.93 3.93 -6.39
C HIS A 42 -1.17 2.54 -5.81
N LEU A 43 -0.31 1.60 -6.19
CA LEU A 43 -0.38 0.22 -5.71
C LEU A 43 0.58 0.03 -4.53
N PHE A 44 0.05 -0.48 -3.41
CA PHE A 44 0.82 -0.85 -2.24
C PHE A 44 0.82 -2.37 -2.09
N ILE A 45 1.98 -2.99 -2.30
CA ILE A 45 2.17 -4.44 -2.25
C ILE A 45 2.79 -4.80 -0.91
N PHE A 46 2.00 -5.44 -0.07
CA PHE A 46 2.45 -5.97 1.21
C PHE A 46 2.95 -7.41 1.02
N ARG A 47 4.14 -7.71 1.55
CA ARG A 47 4.60 -9.09 1.72
C ARG A 47 4.47 -9.50 3.17
N GLY A 48 3.93 -10.71 3.41
CA GLY A 48 3.97 -11.38 4.70
C GLY A 48 5.36 -11.91 5.03
#